data_AF-A0A1Y2B750-F1
#
_entry.id   AF-A0A1Y2B750-F1
#
_cell.length_a   1.000
_cell.length_b   1.000
_cell.length_c   1.000
_cell.angle_alpha   90.00
_cell.angle_beta   90.00
_cell.angle_gamma   90.00
#
_symmetry.space_group_name_H-M   'P 1'
#
loop_
_entity.id
_entity.type
_entity.pdbx_description
1 polymer ?
#
loop_
_entity_poly.entity_id
_entity_poly.type
_entity_poly.pdbx_seq_one_letter_code
_entity_poly.pdbx_strand_id
1 'polypeptide(L)'
;MSEAASITSDGSDSEFPNRRYARSYNPESNRGRRKVTVPPQSIRAGQNRDAQRAFRARKQAYVDGLKDKVQELTALLADNALYLECERLKQRVASLEAEKASLPSQSQSPDIHVINCSTCIAEQFKSSVLHSQLNQMESRLSSLSNENQSLKQQLAVSTSVSPNFGLSSYPGTAYSVNEWLAVLQGGEESGLKSANDLYGPVELDSARIALQSVKSLQGNGVADQFLDVIDAQSKTTSPQTIRMLQVKLSICAQTALSLCTIVDRQKCIEIYANLFIRNRLQLVSTIFYQLFLNFEFGRIISSRYPS
;
A
#
# COMPACT_ATOMS: atom_id res chain seq x y z
N MET A 1 57.63 24.33 0.02
CA MET A 1 56.83 25.56 0.15
C MET A 1 55.52 25.13 0.77
N SER A 2 55.06 25.47 1.96
CA SER A 2 55.44 26.34 3.09
C SER A 2 54.37 25.99 4.15
N GLU A 3 54.50 26.04 5.46
CA GLU A 3 55.53 26.29 6.43
C GLU A 3 54.80 26.01 7.77
N ALA A 4 55.41 25.21 8.64
CA ALA A 4 54.86 24.91 9.96
C ALA A 4 55.14 26.08 10.90
N ALA A 5 54.20 26.43 11.78
CA ALA A 5 54.45 27.34 12.90
C ALA A 5 53.93 26.73 14.20
N SER A 6 54.89 26.16 14.93
CA SER A 6 54.84 25.81 16.34
C SER A 6 55.02 27.09 17.17
N ILE A 7 54.17 27.33 18.17
CA ILE A 7 54.41 28.35 19.20
C ILE A 7 54.24 27.70 20.56
N THR A 8 55.38 27.54 21.22
CA THR A 8 55.56 27.32 22.65
C THR A 8 55.54 28.67 23.38
N SER A 9 54.92 28.77 24.56
CA SER A 9 55.32 29.79 25.54
C SER A 9 55.22 29.24 26.95
N ASP A 10 56.33 29.44 27.63
CA ASP A 10 56.81 28.94 28.90
C ASP A 10 56.42 29.86 30.08
N GLY A 11 56.46 29.30 31.29
CA GLY A 11 56.77 30.00 32.53
C GLY A 11 55.74 30.94 33.16
N SER A 12 55.25 30.61 34.36
CA SER A 12 55.90 31.05 35.61
C SER A 12 55.00 30.83 36.84
N ASP A 13 55.56 30.05 37.76
CA ASP A 13 55.08 29.81 39.12
C ASP A 13 55.20 31.07 39.99
N SER A 14 54.17 31.33 40.80
CA SER A 14 54.31 32.11 42.02
C SER A 14 53.45 31.48 43.12
N GLU A 15 54.12 30.75 44.02
CA GLU A 15 53.55 30.22 45.27
C GLU A 15 53.16 31.35 46.22
N PHE A 16 51.96 31.27 46.80
CA PHE A 16 51.70 31.76 48.15
C PHE A 16 50.79 30.78 48.91
N PRO A 17 51.16 30.36 50.14
CA PRO A 17 50.42 29.36 50.89
C PRO A 17 49.38 30.03 51.79
N ASN A 18 48.11 29.62 51.71
CA ASN A 18 47.19 29.87 52.82
C ASN A 18 46.13 28.79 52.95
N ARG A 19 46.43 27.84 53.85
CA ARG A 19 45.47 26.89 54.40
C ARG A 19 44.46 27.62 55.27
N ARG A 20 43.31 27.95 54.71
CA ARG A 20 42.03 27.98 55.46
C ARG A 20 40.95 27.35 54.60
N TYR A 21 40.64 26.10 54.91
CA TYR A 21 39.46 25.32 54.53
C TYR A 21 38.42 26.02 53.63
N ALA A 22 38.69 26.04 52.32
CA ALA A 22 37.70 26.36 51.30
C ALA A 22 37.31 25.04 50.64
N ARG A 23 36.03 24.67 50.76
CA ARG A 23 35.46 23.51 50.04
C ARG A 23 35.85 23.64 48.56
N SER A 24 36.51 22.60 48.04
CA SER A 24 36.88 22.49 46.62
C SER A 24 35.67 22.89 45.76
N TYR A 25 35.73 24.08 45.18
CA TYR A 25 34.79 24.53 44.17
C TYR A 25 35.01 23.59 43.00
N ASN A 26 34.14 22.59 42.87
CA ASN A 26 34.10 21.78 41.67
C ASN A 26 33.36 22.61 40.61
N PRO A 27 34.06 23.20 39.61
CA PRO A 27 33.41 23.97 38.55
C PRO A 27 32.45 23.11 37.71
N GLU A 28 32.50 21.78 37.85
CA GLU A 28 31.57 20.86 37.21
C GLU A 28 30.32 20.53 38.04
N SER A 29 30.29 20.97 39.32
CA SER A 29 29.11 20.84 40.16
C SER A 29 28.05 21.85 39.72
N ASN A 30 27.26 21.47 38.70
CA ASN A 30 26.03 22.14 38.26
C ASN A 30 24.89 22.09 39.30
N ARG A 31 25.22 21.92 40.58
CA ARG A 31 24.28 21.80 41.70
C ARG A 31 23.95 23.20 42.20
N GLY A 32 22.94 23.83 41.62
CA GLY A 32 22.33 25.07 42.12
C GLY A 32 22.19 26.22 41.13
N ARG A 33 22.89 26.20 39.99
CA ARG A 33 22.55 27.09 38.86
C ARG A 33 21.32 26.53 38.15
N ARG A 34 20.22 27.30 38.08
CA ARG A 34 19.13 27.01 37.14
C ARG A 34 19.78 26.82 35.77
N LYS A 35 19.70 25.60 35.22
CA LYS A 35 20.16 25.32 33.86
C LYS A 35 19.52 26.37 32.97
N VAL A 36 20.33 27.26 32.40
CA VAL A 36 19.86 28.14 31.33
C VAL A 36 19.48 27.19 30.20
N THR A 37 18.18 26.92 30.08
CA THR A 37 17.58 25.88 29.24
C THR A 37 17.76 26.15 27.75
N VAL A 38 18.29 27.33 27.41
CA VAL A 38 18.58 27.75 26.05
C VAL A 38 20.08 27.57 25.81
N PRO A 39 20.51 26.57 25.01
CA PRO A 39 21.92 26.45 24.65
C PRO A 39 22.39 27.76 23.98
N PRO A 40 23.65 28.19 24.20
CA PRO A 40 24.18 29.37 23.53
C PRO A 40 23.97 29.20 22.02
N GLN A 41 23.47 30.26 21.36
CA GLN A 41 23.01 30.20 19.96
C GLN A 41 24.03 29.57 19.00
N SER A 42 25.33 29.65 19.33
CA SER A 42 26.44 29.01 18.63
C SER A 42 26.37 27.47 18.57
N ILE A 43 26.04 26.79 19.68
CA ILE A 43 26.00 25.31 19.73
C ILE A 43 24.82 24.78 18.92
N ARG A 44 23.66 25.42 19.03
CA ARG A 44 22.46 25.03 18.28
C ARG A 44 22.62 25.25 16.77
N ALA A 45 23.31 26.33 16.37
CA ALA A 45 23.65 26.57 14.97
C ALA A 45 24.57 25.48 14.41
N GLY A 46 25.56 25.02 15.19
CA GLY A 46 26.42 23.87 14.82
C GLY A 46 25.61 22.59 14.62
N GLN A 47 24.79 22.22 15.62
CA GLN A 47 23.95 21.01 15.54
C GLN A 47 22.98 21.03 14.34
N ASN A 48 22.39 22.18 14.02
CA ASN A 48 21.52 22.30 12.85
C ASN A 48 22.28 22.11 11.53
N ARG A 49 23.50 22.65 11.42
CA ARG A 49 24.36 22.45 10.24
C ARG A 49 24.74 20.98 10.06
N ASP A 50 25.11 20.31 11.15
CA ASP A 50 25.46 18.89 11.12
C ASP A 50 24.26 18.00 10.81
N ALA A 51 23.11 18.28 11.43
CA ALA A 51 21.86 17.57 11.14
C ALA A 51 21.44 17.72 9.66
N GLN A 52 21.58 18.93 9.10
CA GLN A 52 21.26 19.18 7.69
C GLN A 52 22.26 18.51 6.74
N ARG A 53 23.56 18.47 7.09
CA ARG A 53 24.57 17.70 6.35
C ARG A 53 24.22 16.22 6.37
N ALA A 54 23.90 15.65 7.53
CA ALA A 54 23.51 14.25 7.68
C ALA A 54 22.23 13.93 6.89
N PHE A 55 21.25 14.83 6.89
CA PHE A 55 20.03 14.67 6.08
C PHE A 55 20.33 14.64 4.59
N ARG A 56 21.17 15.57 4.09
CA ARG A 56 21.60 15.60 2.68
C ARG A 56 22.36 14.33 2.31
N ALA A 57 23.26 13.86 3.18
CA ALA A 57 23.99 12.61 2.98
C ALA A 57 23.06 11.40 2.89
N ARG A 58 22.08 11.27 3.80
CA ARG A 58 21.08 10.18 3.74
C ARG A 58 20.21 10.25 2.48
N LYS A 59 19.80 11.45 2.08
CA LYS A 59 19.01 11.64 0.85
C LYS A 59 19.81 11.25 -0.39
N GLN A 60 21.09 11.64 -0.45
CA GLN A 60 21.98 11.28 -1.54
C GLN A 60 22.18 9.76 -1.62
N ALA A 61 22.49 9.10 -0.50
CA ALA A 61 22.62 7.65 -0.44
C ALA A 61 21.36 6.91 -0.89
N TYR A 62 20.16 7.41 -0.56
CA TYR A 62 18.90 6.85 -1.05
C TYR A 62 18.73 7.01 -2.56
N VAL A 63 19.05 8.19 -3.10
CA VAL A 63 19.00 8.44 -4.55
C VAL A 63 19.97 7.54 -5.30
N ASP A 64 21.18 7.35 -4.77
CA ASP A 64 22.17 6.47 -5.39
C ASP A 64 21.72 5.00 -5.31
N GLY A 65 21.17 4.55 -4.18
CA GLY A 65 20.57 3.21 -4.09
C GLY A 65 19.36 3.00 -5.00
N LEU A 66 18.60 4.04 -5.35
CA LEU A 66 17.55 3.96 -6.37
C LEU A 66 18.12 3.85 -7.78
N LYS A 67 19.21 4.56 -8.09
CA LYS A 67 19.89 4.45 -9.38
C LYS A 67 20.46 3.05 -9.59
N ASP A 68 21.08 2.49 -8.56
CA ASP A 68 21.62 1.13 -8.58
C ASP A 68 20.52 0.10 -8.88
N LYS A 69 19.35 0.22 -8.22
CA LYS A 69 18.20 -0.66 -8.48
C LYS A 69 17.63 -0.50 -9.89
N VAL A 70 17.54 0.73 -10.40
CA VAL A 70 17.08 0.98 -11.77
C VAL A 70 18.06 0.33 -12.75
N GLN A 71 19.36 0.46 -12.51
CA GLN A 71 20.38 -0.17 -13.34
C GLN A 71 20.29 -1.71 -13.29
N GLU A 72 20.12 -2.30 -12.11
CA GLU A 72 19.92 -3.75 -11.92
C GLU A 72 18.69 -4.25 -12.67
N LEU A 73 17.53 -3.60 -12.48
CA LEU A 73 16.30 -3.97 -13.17
C LEU A 73 16.42 -3.79 -14.69
N THR A 74 17.12 -2.75 -15.15
CA THR A 74 17.36 -2.53 -16.57
C THR A 74 18.28 -3.61 -17.15
N ALA A 75 19.29 -4.06 -16.41
CA ALA A 75 20.13 -5.19 -16.81
C ALA A 75 19.33 -6.49 -16.91
N LEU A 76 18.48 -6.79 -15.92
CA LEU A 76 17.61 -7.96 -15.95
C LEU A 76 16.60 -7.93 -17.10
N LEU A 77 16.10 -6.75 -17.47
CA LEU A 77 15.24 -6.58 -18.64
C LEU A 77 16.03 -6.72 -19.96
N ALA A 78 17.25 -6.17 -20.01
CA ALA A 78 18.12 -6.25 -21.19
C ALA A 78 18.61 -7.67 -21.47
N ASP A 79 18.75 -8.50 -20.43
CA ASP A 79 19.24 -9.86 -20.56
C ASP A 79 18.36 -10.75 -21.45
N ASN A 80 17.15 -10.33 -21.85
CA ASN A 80 16.24 -11.03 -22.78
C ASN A 80 15.94 -12.51 -22.43
N ALA A 81 16.56 -13.06 -21.39
CA ALA A 81 16.48 -14.46 -21.01
C ALA A 81 15.05 -14.80 -20.60
N LEU A 82 14.38 -13.87 -19.91
CA LEU A 82 12.98 -14.02 -19.53
C LEU A 82 12.05 -13.96 -20.76
N TYR A 83 12.35 -13.09 -21.72
CA TYR A 83 11.60 -13.03 -22.98
C TYR A 83 11.76 -14.30 -23.81
N LEU A 84 13.00 -14.78 -23.95
CA LEU A 84 13.32 -16.03 -24.65
C LEU A 84 12.68 -17.24 -23.97
N GLU A 85 12.67 -17.29 -22.64
CA GLU A 85 12.02 -18.36 -21.88
C GLU A 85 10.50 -18.32 -22.03
N CYS A 86 9.88 -17.13 -22.01
CA CYS A 86 8.46 -16.97 -22.31
C CYS A 86 8.11 -17.47 -23.71
N GLU A 87 8.90 -17.13 -24.73
CA GLU A 87 8.69 -17.63 -26.09
C GLU A 87 8.87 -19.16 -26.19
N ARG A 88 9.89 -19.70 -25.52
CA ARG A 88 10.11 -21.16 -25.43
C ARG A 88 8.91 -21.88 -24.81
N LEU A 89 8.35 -21.34 -23.73
CA LEU A 89 7.18 -21.91 -23.05
C LEU A 89 5.92 -21.81 -23.91
N LYS A 90 5.68 -20.67 -24.59
CA LYS A 90 4.56 -20.53 -25.55
C LYS A 90 4.63 -21.57 -26.67
N GLN A 91 5.82 -21.77 -27.25
CA GLN A 91 6.03 -22.80 -28.27
C GLN A 91 5.71 -24.21 -27.72
N ARG A 92 6.15 -24.51 -26.49
CA ARG A 92 5.86 -25.79 -25.85
C ARG A 92 4.37 -26.00 -25.61
N VAL A 93 3.64 -24.98 -25.15
CA VAL A 93 2.19 -25.03 -24.95
C VAL A 93 1.49 -25.28 -26.29
N ALA A 94 1.84 -24.53 -27.33
CA ALA A 94 1.28 -24.71 -28.67
C ALA A 94 1.52 -26.14 -29.21
N SER A 95 2.71 -26.72 -28.99
CA SER A 95 2.99 -28.11 -29.37
C SER A 95 2.12 -29.11 -28.61
N LEU A 96 1.93 -28.93 -27.30
CA LEU A 96 1.09 -29.82 -26.48
C LEU A 96 -0.40 -29.70 -26.84
N GLU A 97 -0.88 -28.50 -27.17
CA GLU A 97 -2.24 -28.28 -27.65
C GLU A 97 -2.47 -28.95 -29.02
N ALA A 98 -1.49 -28.86 -29.93
CA ALA A 98 -1.53 -29.58 -31.20
C ALA A 98 -1.50 -31.11 -31.01
N GLU A 99 -0.67 -31.62 -30.09
CA GLU A 99 -0.63 -33.05 -29.73
C GLU A 99 -1.98 -33.51 -29.18
N LYS A 100 -2.58 -32.75 -28.25
CA LYS A 100 -3.91 -33.02 -27.69
C LYS A 100 -5.02 -32.98 -28.74
N ALA A 101 -4.93 -32.09 -29.72
CA ALA A 101 -5.87 -32.03 -30.84
C ALA A 101 -5.70 -33.19 -31.83
N SER A 102 -4.47 -33.69 -32.00
CA SER A 102 -4.15 -34.83 -32.87
C SER A 102 -4.48 -36.18 -32.25
N LEU A 103 -4.51 -36.27 -30.92
CA LEU A 103 -4.97 -37.45 -30.20
C LEU A 103 -6.46 -37.65 -30.58
N PRO A 104 -6.78 -38.71 -31.35
CA PRO A 104 -8.15 -38.95 -31.76
C PRO A 104 -8.98 -39.03 -30.49
N SER A 105 -10.06 -38.26 -30.45
CA SER A 105 -10.98 -38.21 -29.34
C SER A 105 -11.56 -39.61 -29.09
N GLN A 106 -10.84 -40.46 -28.36
CA GLN A 106 -11.31 -41.73 -27.80
C GLN A 106 -12.31 -41.46 -26.65
N SER A 107 -13.19 -40.48 -26.88
CA SER A 107 -14.28 -40.06 -26.01
C SER A 107 -15.60 -39.99 -26.77
N GLN A 108 -15.66 -40.53 -28.00
CA GLN A 108 -16.84 -41.29 -28.35
C GLN A 108 -16.74 -42.63 -27.62
N SER A 109 -16.99 -42.61 -26.31
CA SER A 109 -17.72 -43.74 -25.76
C SER A 109 -18.96 -43.83 -26.65
N PRO A 110 -19.23 -44.96 -27.34
CA PRO A 110 -20.57 -45.18 -27.87
C PRO A 110 -21.55 -44.90 -26.73
N ASP A 111 -22.80 -44.57 -27.04
CA ASP A 111 -23.89 -44.58 -26.06
C ASP A 111 -23.93 -45.96 -25.38
N ILE A 112 -23.06 -46.16 -24.40
CA ILE A 112 -23.13 -47.16 -23.38
C ILE A 112 -24.29 -46.60 -22.59
N HIS A 113 -25.50 -47.03 -22.98
CA HIS A 113 -26.53 -47.26 -21.99
C HIS A 113 -25.81 -47.77 -20.76
N VAL A 114 -25.79 -46.93 -19.74
CA VAL A 114 -25.22 -47.20 -18.44
C VAL A 114 -26.05 -48.35 -17.89
N ILE A 115 -25.75 -49.56 -18.35
CA ILE A 115 -26.09 -50.80 -17.71
C ILE A 115 -25.14 -50.77 -16.53
N ASN A 116 -25.60 -50.14 -15.45
CA ASN A 116 -25.04 -50.28 -14.12
C ASN A 116 -25.04 -51.77 -13.79
N CYS A 117 -24.02 -52.48 -14.27
CA CYS A 117 -23.75 -53.83 -13.84
C CYS A 117 -22.98 -53.69 -12.53
N SER A 118 -23.69 -53.27 -11.48
CA SER A 118 -23.16 -53.09 -10.12
C SER A 118 -22.54 -54.38 -9.52
N THR A 119 -22.62 -55.48 -10.26
CA THR A 119 -22.03 -56.79 -9.96
C THR A 119 -20.80 -57.13 -10.79
N CYS A 120 -20.37 -56.27 -11.74
CA CYS A 120 -19.15 -56.48 -12.52
C CYS A 120 -17.92 -56.17 -11.66
N ILE A 121 -17.02 -57.15 -11.55
CA ILE A 121 -15.75 -57.05 -10.78
C ILE A 121 -14.89 -55.85 -11.25
N ALA A 122 -14.86 -55.56 -12.55
CA ALA A 122 -14.09 -54.45 -13.08
C ALA A 122 -14.65 -53.08 -12.66
N GLU A 123 -15.98 -52.96 -12.56
CA GLU A 123 -16.63 -51.74 -12.08
C GLU A 123 -16.45 -51.56 -10.57
N GLN A 124 -16.55 -52.65 -9.80
CA GLN A 124 -16.26 -52.62 -8.35
C GLN A 124 -14.81 -52.22 -8.08
N PHE A 125 -13.85 -52.74 -8.84
CA PHE A 125 -12.45 -52.36 -8.71
C PHE A 125 -12.24 -50.89 -9.06
N LYS A 126 -12.80 -50.41 -10.18
CA LYS A 126 -12.72 -48.99 -10.57
C LYS A 126 -13.33 -48.07 -9.52
N SER A 127 -14.51 -48.43 -9.00
CA SER A 127 -15.18 -47.68 -7.94
C SER A 127 -14.36 -47.66 -6.65
N SER A 128 -13.74 -48.77 -6.29
CA SER A 128 -12.84 -48.86 -5.12
C SER A 128 -11.61 -47.95 -5.28
N VAL A 129 -10.98 -47.93 -6.46
CA VAL A 129 -9.83 -47.05 -6.74
C VAL A 129 -10.23 -45.58 -6.67
N LEU A 130 -11.35 -45.20 -7.30
CA LEU A 130 -11.85 -43.82 -7.25
C LEU A 130 -12.22 -43.40 -5.82
N HIS A 131 -12.83 -44.30 -5.04
CA HIS A 131 -13.15 -44.05 -3.64
C HIS A 131 -11.89 -43.88 -2.79
N SER A 132 -10.86 -44.70 -3.04
CA SER A 132 -9.54 -44.55 -2.39
C SER A 132 -8.89 -43.20 -2.73
N GLN A 133 -8.97 -42.76 -3.99
CA GLN A 133 -8.47 -41.45 -4.42
C GLN A 133 -9.25 -40.30 -3.77
N LEU A 134 -10.57 -40.41 -3.65
CA LEU A 134 -11.40 -39.44 -2.94
C LEU A 134 -10.99 -39.30 -1.48
N ASN A 135 -10.86 -40.43 -0.76
CA ASN A 135 -10.43 -40.44 0.63
C ASN A 135 -9.03 -39.85 0.81
N GLN A 136 -8.12 -40.07 -0.14
CA GLN A 136 -6.78 -39.46 -0.12
C GLN A 136 -6.84 -37.94 -0.28
N MET A 137 -7.66 -37.45 -1.21
CA MET A 137 -7.84 -36.01 -1.45
C MET A 137 -8.52 -35.32 -0.25
N GLU A 138 -9.54 -35.95 0.34
CA GLU A 138 -10.21 -35.46 1.55
C GLU A 138 -9.25 -35.39 2.74
N SER A 139 -8.40 -36.41 2.93
CA SER A 139 -7.34 -36.41 3.95
C SER A 139 -6.36 -35.25 3.75
N ARG A 140 -5.95 -34.98 2.51
CA ARG A 140 -5.04 -33.87 2.17
C ARG A 140 -5.67 -32.50 2.46
N LEU A 141 -6.95 -32.32 2.12
CA LEU A 141 -7.68 -31.07 2.42
C LEU A 141 -7.83 -30.85 3.93
N SER A 142 -8.14 -31.91 4.68
CA SER A 142 -8.21 -31.86 6.15
C SER A 142 -6.86 -31.47 6.77
N SER A 143 -5.74 -32.04 6.27
CA SER A 143 -4.39 -31.69 6.72
C SER A 143 -4.04 -30.23 6.45
N LEU A 144 -4.30 -29.71 5.23
CA LEU A 144 -4.06 -28.30 4.88
C LEU A 144 -4.94 -27.33 5.68
N SER A 145 -6.17 -27.72 6.00
CA SER A 145 -7.06 -26.93 6.84
C SER A 145 -6.50 -26.79 8.27
N ASN A 146 -6.01 -27.90 8.85
CA ASN A 146 -5.39 -27.90 10.17
C ASN A 146 -4.09 -27.07 10.21
N GLU A 147 -3.28 -27.15 9.16
CA GLU A 147 -2.06 -26.33 9.03
C GLU A 147 -2.40 -24.83 8.98
N ASN A 148 -3.38 -24.44 8.18
CA ASN A 148 -3.86 -23.06 8.12
C ASN A 148 -4.37 -22.57 9.49
N GLN A 149 -5.05 -23.43 10.25
CA GLN A 149 -5.51 -23.09 11.59
C GLN A 149 -4.34 -22.90 12.56
N SER A 150 -3.31 -23.74 12.47
CA SER A 150 -2.07 -23.61 13.25
C SER A 150 -1.31 -22.32 12.93
N LEU A 151 -1.14 -21.99 11.64
CA LEU A 151 -0.51 -20.74 11.21
C LEU A 151 -1.27 -19.51 11.70
N LYS A 152 -2.61 -19.54 11.66
CA LYS A 152 -3.45 -18.48 12.24
C LYS A 152 -3.23 -18.31 13.75
N GLN A 153 -3.11 -19.41 14.48
CA GLN A 153 -2.82 -19.37 15.93
C GLN A 153 -1.41 -18.83 16.20
N GLN A 154 -0.41 -19.22 15.41
CA GLN A 154 0.95 -18.69 15.53
C GLN A 154 1.01 -17.18 15.27
N LEU A 155 0.33 -16.69 14.22
CA LEU A 155 0.21 -15.26 13.94
C LEU A 155 -0.49 -14.51 15.07
N ALA A 156 -1.55 -15.07 15.66
CA ALA A 156 -2.23 -14.48 16.81
C ALA A 156 -1.29 -14.36 18.03
N VAL A 157 -0.45 -15.37 18.27
CA VAL A 157 0.55 -15.35 19.36
C VAL A 157 1.66 -14.35 19.09
N SER A 158 2.17 -14.25 17.85
CA SER A 158 3.18 -13.24 17.48
C SER A 158 2.68 -11.79 17.57
N THR A 159 1.36 -11.60 17.50
CA THR A 159 0.72 -10.28 17.64
C THR A 159 0.49 -9.88 19.11
N SER A 160 0.76 -10.78 20.06
CA SER A 160 0.54 -10.55 21.50
C SER A 160 1.66 -9.75 22.21
N VAL A 161 2.76 -9.41 21.53
CA VAL A 161 3.70 -8.39 22.01
C VAL A 161 3.19 -7.01 21.59
N SER A 162 2.03 -6.62 22.14
CA SER A 162 1.67 -5.21 22.18
C SER A 162 2.54 -4.54 23.25
N PRO A 163 3.29 -3.48 22.93
CA PRO A 163 3.76 -2.57 23.96
C PRO A 163 2.53 -2.03 24.69
N ASN A 164 2.61 -2.03 26.02
CA ASN A 164 1.59 -1.55 26.93
C ASN A 164 1.24 -0.07 26.63
N PHE A 165 0.33 0.17 25.67
CA PHE A 165 -0.33 1.45 25.48
C PHE A 165 -1.66 1.37 26.20
N GLY A 166 -1.63 1.75 27.48
CA GLY A 166 -2.80 1.75 28.35
C GLY A 166 -3.94 2.54 27.72
N LEU A 167 -5.05 1.85 27.49
CA LEU A 167 -6.40 2.39 27.35
C LEU A 167 -6.84 2.99 28.69
N SER A 168 -6.18 4.08 29.08
CA SER A 168 -6.81 5.08 29.94
C SER A 168 -7.65 5.96 29.03
N SER A 169 -8.86 6.29 29.47
CA SER A 169 -9.78 7.24 28.87
C SER A 169 -9.05 8.47 28.30
N TYR A 170 -8.86 8.52 26.97
CA TYR A 170 -8.39 9.71 26.28
C TYR A 170 -9.55 10.36 25.52
N PRO A 171 -9.87 11.63 25.79
CA PRO A 171 -10.85 12.37 25.04
C PRO A 171 -10.29 12.66 23.64
N GLY A 172 -11.05 12.29 22.60
CA GLY A 172 -10.95 12.86 21.25
C GLY A 172 -9.55 13.08 20.66
N THR A 173 -8.88 12.03 20.20
CA THR A 173 -7.87 12.18 19.14
C THR A 173 -8.56 12.21 17.79
N ALA A 174 -9.15 13.35 17.49
CA ALA A 174 -9.18 13.84 16.13
C ALA A 174 -7.72 13.85 15.65
N TYR A 175 -7.33 12.86 14.83
CA TYR A 175 -6.19 13.04 13.95
C TYR A 175 -6.55 14.24 13.09
N SER A 176 -6.05 15.39 13.51
CA SER A 176 -6.32 16.67 12.89
C SER A 176 -5.66 16.61 11.53
N VAL A 177 -6.47 16.32 10.51
CA VAL A 177 -6.16 16.46 9.08
C VAL A 177 -5.41 17.79 8.81
N ASN A 178 -5.59 18.78 9.68
CA ASN A 178 -4.92 20.07 9.69
C ASN A 178 -3.38 20.03 9.87
N GLU A 179 -2.79 19.01 10.50
CA GLU A 179 -1.33 18.97 10.73
C GLU A 179 -0.52 18.63 9.46
N TRP A 180 -1.08 17.79 8.58
CA TRP A 180 -0.54 17.56 7.22
C TRP A 180 -0.82 18.72 6.26
N LEU A 181 -1.84 19.53 6.56
CA LEU A 181 -2.24 20.73 5.82
C LEU A 181 -1.26 21.90 6.04
N ALA A 182 -0.69 22.03 7.24
CA ALA A 182 0.24 23.11 7.58
C ALA A 182 1.58 23.06 6.80
N VAL A 183 2.02 21.87 6.37
CA VAL A 183 3.29 21.70 5.61
C VAL A 183 3.18 22.18 4.16
N LEU A 184 1.97 22.43 3.65
CA LEU A 184 1.71 22.78 2.24
C LEU A 184 1.14 24.19 2.05
N GLN A 185 0.99 24.97 3.12
CA GLN A 185 0.37 26.30 3.11
C GLN A 185 1.28 27.44 2.62
N GLY A 186 2.54 27.15 2.26
CA GLY A 186 3.44 28.15 1.69
C GLY A 186 3.36 28.20 0.16
N GLY A 187 2.34 28.86 -0.41
CA GLY A 187 2.27 29.07 -1.85
C GLY A 187 0.97 29.73 -2.31
N GLU A 188 0.90 31.06 -2.19
CA GLU A 188 -0.17 31.90 -2.72
C GLU A 188 -0.21 31.90 -4.27
N GLU A 189 -1.45 31.95 -4.79
CA GLU A 189 -1.86 32.44 -6.11
C GLU A 189 -1.06 31.94 -7.33
N SER A 190 -1.06 30.62 -7.53
CA SER A 190 -0.83 30.09 -8.87
C SER A 190 -2.14 30.20 -9.67
N GLY A 191 -2.11 30.89 -10.81
CA GLY A 191 -3.21 31.01 -11.78
C GLY A 191 -3.58 29.70 -12.47
N LEU A 192 -3.67 28.63 -11.69
CA LEU A 192 -4.06 27.30 -12.10
C LEU A 192 -5.55 27.34 -12.43
N LYS A 193 -5.89 26.81 -13.60
CA LYS A 193 -7.28 26.59 -14.02
C LYS A 193 -7.79 25.28 -13.40
N SER A 194 -9.06 25.23 -13.06
CA SER A 194 -9.67 24.00 -12.55
C SER A 194 -9.73 22.93 -13.66
N ALA A 195 -9.92 21.67 -13.30
CA ALA A 195 -10.10 20.60 -14.29
C ALA A 195 -11.34 20.87 -15.17
N ASN A 196 -12.39 21.44 -14.57
CA ASN A 196 -13.60 21.86 -15.27
C ASN A 196 -13.33 22.97 -16.29
N ASP A 197 -12.48 23.95 -15.96
CA ASP A 197 -12.11 25.01 -16.92
C ASP A 197 -11.26 24.50 -18.09
N LEU A 198 -10.47 23.44 -17.87
CA LEU A 198 -9.57 22.88 -18.89
C LEU A 198 -10.26 21.87 -19.82
N TYR A 199 -11.17 21.06 -19.27
CA TYR A 199 -11.74 19.90 -19.98
C TYR A 199 -13.27 19.92 -20.05
N GLY A 200 -13.92 20.93 -19.48
CA GLY A 200 -15.37 21.03 -19.38
C GLY A 200 -15.96 20.28 -18.18
N PRO A 201 -17.29 20.38 -18.00
CA PRO A 201 -18.00 19.80 -16.87
C PRO A 201 -17.92 18.28 -16.87
N VAL A 202 -17.87 17.70 -15.67
CA VAL A 202 -17.85 16.24 -15.48
C VAL A 202 -19.22 15.66 -15.83
N GLU A 203 -19.23 14.61 -16.63
CA GLU A 203 -20.45 13.90 -17.00
C GLU A 203 -20.88 12.93 -15.89
N LEU A 204 -21.80 13.36 -15.03
CA LEU A 204 -22.25 12.60 -13.85
C LEU A 204 -23.66 11.99 -13.99
N ASP A 205 -24.50 12.51 -14.87
CA ASP A 205 -25.93 12.14 -14.92
C ASP A 205 -26.14 10.65 -15.24
N SER A 206 -25.38 10.12 -16.21
CA SER A 206 -25.45 8.71 -16.56
C SER A 206 -25.05 7.79 -15.40
N ALA A 207 -24.03 8.18 -14.63
CA ALA A 207 -23.60 7.44 -13.43
C ALA A 207 -24.61 7.57 -12.29
N ARG A 208 -25.24 8.74 -12.13
CA ARG A 208 -26.29 8.98 -11.13
C ARG A 208 -27.48 8.05 -11.36
N ILE A 209 -28.00 8.01 -12.59
CA ILE A 209 -29.10 7.11 -12.96
C ILE A 209 -28.70 5.65 -12.74
N ALA A 210 -27.49 5.26 -13.17
CA ALA A 210 -27.02 3.89 -13.01
C ALA A 210 -26.87 3.49 -11.53
N LEU A 211 -26.30 4.33 -10.68
CA LEU A 211 -26.16 4.07 -9.24
C LEU A 211 -27.52 4.02 -8.54
N GLN A 212 -28.46 4.89 -8.91
CA GLN A 212 -29.83 4.87 -8.38
C GLN A 212 -30.63 3.62 -8.82
N SER A 213 -30.25 2.98 -9.92
CA SER A 213 -30.84 1.69 -10.33
C SER A 213 -30.40 0.51 -9.45
N VAL A 214 -29.34 0.66 -8.66
CA VAL A 214 -28.85 -0.38 -7.75
C VAL A 214 -29.74 -0.44 -6.52
N LYS A 215 -30.49 -1.54 -6.36
CA LYS A 215 -31.49 -1.70 -5.29
C LYS A 215 -30.92 -1.46 -3.89
N SER A 216 -29.71 -1.94 -3.60
CA SER A 216 -29.08 -1.77 -2.29
C SER A 216 -28.74 -0.31 -1.94
N LEU A 217 -28.62 0.58 -2.94
CA LEU A 217 -28.27 1.99 -2.72
C LEU A 217 -29.49 2.93 -2.74
N GLN A 218 -30.67 2.43 -3.09
CA GLN A 218 -31.88 3.25 -3.18
C GLN A 218 -32.25 3.83 -1.81
N GLY A 219 -32.51 5.14 -1.78
CA GLY A 219 -32.95 5.87 -0.57
C GLY A 219 -31.84 6.27 0.41
N ASN A 220 -30.60 5.79 0.27
CA ASN A 220 -29.52 6.07 1.21
C ASN A 220 -28.77 7.40 0.94
N GLY A 221 -28.92 8.00 -0.25
CA GLY A 221 -28.25 9.27 -0.64
C GLY A 221 -26.72 9.21 -0.76
N VAL A 222 -26.07 8.11 -0.37
CA VAL A 222 -24.60 7.92 -0.45
C VAL A 222 -24.11 7.99 -1.89
N ALA A 223 -24.88 7.47 -2.84
CA ALA A 223 -24.57 7.56 -4.27
C ALA A 223 -24.50 9.01 -4.76
N ASP A 224 -25.44 9.85 -4.34
CA ASP A 224 -25.45 11.27 -4.69
C ASP A 224 -24.28 12.01 -4.04
N GLN A 225 -24.01 11.74 -2.76
CA GLN A 225 -22.85 12.32 -2.05
C GLN A 225 -21.52 11.95 -2.72
N PHE A 226 -21.36 10.71 -3.18
CA PHE A 226 -20.19 10.28 -3.92
C PHE A 226 -19.98 11.10 -5.19
N LEU A 227 -21.04 11.29 -5.99
CA LEU A 227 -20.98 12.08 -7.23
C LEU A 227 -20.77 13.58 -6.97
N ASP A 228 -21.37 14.12 -5.92
CA ASP A 228 -21.22 15.53 -5.55
C ASP A 228 -19.78 15.84 -5.10
N VAL A 229 -19.10 14.88 -4.46
CA VAL A 229 -17.66 15.01 -4.13
C VAL A 229 -16.80 15.02 -5.39
N ILE A 230 -17.15 14.24 -6.42
CA ILE A 230 -16.46 14.25 -7.72
C ILE A 230 -16.65 15.60 -8.41
N ASP A 231 -17.89 16.11 -8.46
CA ASP A 231 -18.20 17.41 -9.03
C ASP A 231 -17.41 18.53 -8.32
N ALA A 232 -17.43 18.54 -6.98
CA ALA A 232 -16.68 19.49 -6.17
C ALA A 232 -15.16 19.40 -6.44
N GLN A 233 -14.61 18.19 -6.57
CA GLN A 233 -13.19 17.98 -6.86
C GLN A 233 -12.82 18.57 -8.22
N SER A 234 -13.67 18.41 -9.23
CA SER A 234 -13.40 18.92 -10.59
C SER A 234 -13.33 20.45 -10.68
N LYS A 235 -14.07 21.14 -9.81
CA LYS A 235 -14.13 22.61 -9.70
C LYS A 235 -13.04 23.18 -8.79
N THR A 236 -12.33 22.32 -8.07
CA THR A 236 -11.34 22.74 -7.08
C THR A 236 -9.96 22.84 -7.72
N THR A 237 -9.32 24.00 -7.55
CA THR A 237 -7.93 24.22 -8.00
C THR A 237 -6.90 23.96 -6.90
N SER A 238 -7.29 24.15 -5.63
CA SER A 238 -6.37 24.02 -4.49
C SER A 238 -5.92 22.56 -4.29
N PRO A 239 -4.61 22.25 -4.34
CA PRO A 239 -4.11 20.89 -4.18
C PRO A 239 -4.42 20.30 -2.79
N GLN A 240 -4.52 21.14 -1.76
CA GLN A 240 -4.88 20.71 -0.42
C GLN A 240 -6.34 20.25 -0.37
N THR A 241 -7.24 21.05 -0.94
CA THR A 241 -8.66 20.74 -1.00
C THR A 241 -8.91 19.52 -1.89
N ILE A 242 -8.19 19.38 -3.01
CA ILE A 242 -8.23 18.17 -3.84
C ILE A 242 -7.88 16.93 -3.01
N ARG A 243 -6.83 16.94 -2.20
CA ARG A 243 -6.46 15.79 -1.35
C ARG A 243 -7.53 15.49 -0.29
N MET A 244 -8.13 16.50 0.33
CA MET A 244 -9.24 16.29 1.26
C MET A 244 -10.46 15.66 0.57
N LEU A 245 -10.81 16.16 -0.61
CA LEU A 245 -11.90 15.62 -1.43
C LEU A 245 -11.61 14.20 -1.90
N GLN A 246 -10.35 13.86 -2.19
CA GLN A 246 -9.95 12.48 -2.50
C GLN A 246 -10.19 11.54 -1.32
N VAL A 247 -9.81 11.92 -0.10
CA VAL A 247 -10.08 11.09 1.09
C VAL A 247 -11.59 10.92 1.29
N LYS A 248 -12.36 12.02 1.16
CA LYS A 248 -13.82 11.99 1.27
C LYS A 248 -14.45 11.09 0.20
N LEU A 249 -13.95 11.14 -1.03
CA LEU A 249 -14.39 10.31 -2.13
C LEU A 249 -14.18 8.82 -1.81
N SER A 250 -13.02 8.47 -1.27
CA SER A 250 -12.72 7.09 -0.86
C SER A 250 -13.62 6.59 0.25
N ILE A 251 -13.94 7.44 1.23
CA ILE A 251 -14.90 7.11 2.30
C ILE A 251 -16.29 6.87 1.70
N CYS A 252 -16.80 7.80 0.90
CA CYS A 252 -18.12 7.66 0.25
C CYS A 252 -18.19 6.39 -0.62
N ALA A 253 -17.14 6.09 -1.38
CA ALA A 253 -17.05 4.88 -2.19
C ALA A 253 -17.12 3.61 -1.32
N GLN A 254 -16.33 3.55 -0.24
CA GLN A 254 -16.34 2.41 0.68
C GLN A 254 -17.69 2.24 1.38
N THR A 255 -18.30 3.34 1.83
CA THR A 255 -19.64 3.32 2.42
C THR A 255 -20.69 2.82 1.44
N ALA A 256 -20.63 3.24 0.17
CA ALA A 256 -21.54 2.72 -0.85
C ALA A 256 -21.37 1.21 -1.06
N LEU A 257 -20.13 0.73 -1.17
CA LEU A 257 -19.85 -0.70 -1.36
C LEU A 257 -20.16 -1.56 -0.14
N SER A 258 -20.08 -1.01 1.08
CA SER A 258 -20.44 -1.72 2.30
C SER A 258 -21.95 -1.89 2.48
N LEU A 259 -22.75 -0.98 1.93
CA LEU A 259 -24.21 -1.08 1.90
C LEU A 259 -24.73 -2.05 0.82
N CYS A 260 -23.90 -2.40 -0.15
CA CYS A 260 -24.28 -3.27 -1.26
C CYS A 260 -24.26 -4.76 -0.90
N THR A 261 -25.24 -5.51 -1.41
CA THR A 261 -25.12 -6.98 -1.53
C THR A 261 -23.95 -7.35 -2.45
N ILE A 262 -23.50 -8.61 -2.42
CA ILE A 262 -22.37 -9.07 -3.25
C ILE A 262 -22.61 -8.81 -4.75
N VAL A 263 -23.83 -9.08 -5.24
CA VAL A 263 -24.19 -8.87 -6.65
C VAL A 263 -24.25 -7.39 -7.00
N ASP A 264 -24.84 -6.57 -6.13
CA ASP A 264 -24.94 -5.12 -6.35
C ASP A 264 -23.58 -4.41 -6.23
N ARG A 265 -22.68 -4.93 -5.40
CA ARG A 265 -21.31 -4.42 -5.25
C ARG A 265 -20.56 -4.50 -6.56
N GLN A 266 -20.65 -5.64 -7.27
CA GLN A 266 -20.04 -5.81 -8.59
C GLN A 266 -20.57 -4.77 -9.60
N LYS A 267 -21.89 -4.57 -9.64
CA LYS A 267 -22.50 -3.54 -10.49
C LYS A 267 -22.03 -2.13 -10.15
N CYS A 268 -21.91 -1.80 -8.86
CA CYS A 268 -21.39 -0.49 -8.43
C CYS A 268 -19.95 -0.28 -8.90
N ILE A 269 -19.09 -1.30 -8.80
CA ILE A 269 -17.71 -1.24 -9.27
C ILE A 269 -17.66 -1.00 -10.78
N GLU A 270 -18.50 -1.69 -11.56
CA GLU A 270 -18.59 -1.48 -13.02
C GLU A 270 -19.06 -0.06 -13.37
N ILE A 271 -20.04 0.47 -12.63
CA ILE A 271 -20.51 1.84 -12.81
C ILE A 271 -19.39 2.84 -12.49
N TYR A 272 -18.66 2.65 -11.39
CA TYR A 272 -17.50 3.48 -11.04
C TYR A 272 -16.44 3.44 -12.13
N ALA A 273 -16.06 2.24 -12.60
CA ALA A 273 -15.07 2.10 -13.67
C ALA A 273 -15.48 2.85 -14.94
N ASN A 274 -16.74 2.71 -15.37
CA ASN A 274 -17.26 3.44 -16.54
C ASN A 274 -17.26 4.96 -16.34
N LEU A 275 -17.62 5.44 -15.15
CA LEU A 275 -17.58 6.85 -14.80
C LEU A 275 -16.16 7.43 -14.92
N PHE A 276 -15.16 6.73 -14.39
CA PHE A 276 -13.77 7.17 -14.45
C PHE A 276 -13.17 7.09 -15.85
N ILE A 277 -13.55 6.09 -16.66
CA ILE A 277 -13.12 6.00 -18.07
C ILE A 277 -13.63 7.20 -18.87
N ARG A 278 -14.91 7.57 -18.68
CA ARG A 278 -15.53 8.72 -19.37
C ARG A 278 -14.90 10.05 -18.95
N ASN A 279 -14.63 10.20 -17.66
CA ASN A 279 -14.11 11.44 -17.08
C ASN A 279 -12.59 11.39 -16.82
N ARG A 280 -11.86 10.61 -17.63
CA ARG A 280 -10.43 10.34 -17.35
C ARG A 280 -9.59 11.60 -17.29
N LEU A 281 -9.90 12.62 -18.11
CA LEU A 281 -9.14 13.88 -18.20
C LEU A 281 -9.40 14.80 -17.00
N GLN A 282 -10.63 14.80 -16.49
CA GLN A 282 -11.04 15.58 -15.33
C GLN A 282 -10.53 14.93 -14.03
N LEU A 283 -10.34 13.61 -14.02
CA LEU A 283 -10.01 12.80 -12.83
C LEU A 283 -8.56 12.25 -12.84
N VAL A 284 -7.67 12.75 -13.70
CA VAL A 284 -6.27 12.26 -13.82
C VAL A 284 -5.49 12.35 -12.50
N SER A 285 -5.80 13.31 -11.62
CA SER A 285 -5.08 13.47 -10.34
C SER A 285 -5.39 12.40 -9.30
N THR A 286 -6.41 11.58 -9.52
CA THR A 286 -6.80 10.51 -8.60
C THR A 286 -5.92 9.27 -8.83
N ILE A 287 -4.70 9.31 -8.26
CA ILE A 287 -3.80 8.15 -8.04
C ILE A 287 -4.55 6.95 -7.41
N PHE A 288 -5.70 7.22 -6.78
CA PHE A 288 -6.66 6.24 -6.29
C PHE A 288 -7.22 5.29 -7.36
N TYR A 289 -7.28 5.66 -8.65
CA TYR A 289 -7.76 4.73 -9.69
C TYR A 289 -6.86 3.50 -9.79
N GLN A 290 -5.55 3.68 -9.67
CA GLN A 290 -4.60 2.56 -9.63
C GLN A 290 -4.69 1.79 -8.30
N LEU A 291 -4.80 2.46 -7.16
CA LEU A 291 -4.84 1.75 -5.86
C LEU A 291 -6.17 1.00 -5.64
N PHE A 292 -7.29 1.59 -6.02
CA PHE A 292 -8.62 1.00 -5.86
C PHE A 292 -8.83 -0.18 -6.82
N LEU A 293 -8.44 -0.03 -8.09
CA LEU A 293 -8.47 -1.15 -9.03
C LEU A 293 -7.49 -2.24 -8.61
N ASN A 294 -6.25 -1.92 -8.24
CA ASN A 294 -5.27 -2.96 -7.87
C ASN A 294 -5.68 -3.73 -6.60
N PHE A 295 -6.36 -3.09 -5.64
CA PHE A 295 -6.73 -3.75 -4.39
C PHE A 295 -7.99 -4.63 -4.52
N GLU A 296 -9.04 -4.17 -5.21
CA GLU A 296 -10.29 -4.94 -5.35
C GLU A 296 -10.32 -5.85 -6.57
N PHE A 297 -9.81 -5.44 -7.75
CA PHE A 297 -9.73 -6.36 -8.89
C PHE A 297 -8.74 -7.50 -8.61
N GLY A 298 -7.65 -7.25 -7.88
CA GLY A 298 -6.74 -8.31 -7.45
C GLY A 298 -7.44 -9.39 -6.64
N ARG A 299 -8.37 -9.01 -5.75
CA ARG A 299 -9.15 -9.96 -4.93
C ARG A 299 -10.24 -10.68 -5.72
N ILE A 300 -10.98 -9.96 -6.57
CA ILE A 300 -12.10 -10.52 -7.34
C ILE A 300 -11.59 -11.48 -8.44
N ILE A 301 -10.48 -11.14 -9.11
CA ILE A 301 -9.84 -12.04 -10.09
C ILE A 301 -9.29 -13.27 -9.38
N SER A 302 -8.61 -13.09 -8.24
CA SER A 302 -8.06 -14.21 -7.47
C SER A 302 -9.13 -15.16 -6.92
N SER A 303 -10.37 -14.69 -6.69
CA SER A 303 -11.46 -15.56 -6.24
C SER A 303 -12.19 -16.30 -7.37
N ARG A 304 -12.16 -15.77 -8.61
CA ARG A 304 -12.77 -16.44 -9.78
C ARG A 304 -11.84 -17.44 -10.45
N TYR A 305 -10.54 -17.32 -10.23
CA TYR A 305 -9.53 -18.25 -10.74
C TYR A 305 -8.63 -18.72 -9.61
N PRO A 306 -9.12 -19.61 -8.71
CA PRO A 306 -8.22 -20.31 -7.80
C PRO A 306 -7.30 -21.19 -8.64
N SER A 307 -6.00 -20.87 -8.60
CA SER A 307 -4.92 -21.69 -9.13
C SER A 307 -4.85 -23.05 -8.46
#